data_AF-A0A526PH65-F1
#
_entry.id   AF-A0A526PH65-F1
#
_cell.length_a   1.000
_cell.length_b   1.000
_cell.length_c   1.000
_cell.angle_alpha   90.00
_cell.angle_beta   90.00
_cell.angle_gamma   90.00
#
_symmetry.space_group_name_H-M   'P 1'
#
loop_
_entity.id
_entity.type
_entity.pdbx_description
1 polymer ?
#
loop_
_entity_poly.entity_id
_entity_poly.type
_entity_poly.pdbx_seq_one_letter_code
_entity_poly.pdbx_strand_id
1 'polypeptide(L)' 'PLPAAVGIAVLDVVEEEKLVDRARHMGAKLFDGLSRLKQRYECVGDVRGRGLLLGVEIVKDGKERDHQL' A
#
# COMPACT_ATOMS: atom_id res chain seq x y z
N PRO A 1 -23.84 14.30 -18.72
CA PRO A 1 -23.27 15.32 -17.80
C PRO A 1 -23.08 14.82 -16.35
N LEU A 2 -23.96 13.96 -15.83
CA LEU A 2 -23.88 13.47 -14.44
C LEU A 2 -22.56 12.76 -14.07
N PRO A 3 -22.01 11.82 -14.86
CA PRO A 3 -20.75 11.15 -14.49
C PRO A 3 -19.57 12.10 -14.37
N ALA A 4 -19.54 13.15 -15.21
CA ALA A 4 -18.49 14.17 -15.15
C ALA A 4 -18.58 15.02 -13.88
N ALA A 5 -19.79 15.40 -13.46
CA ALA A 5 -20.00 16.14 -12.21
C ALA A 5 -19.56 15.33 -10.98
N VAL A 6 -19.83 14.02 -10.97
CA VAL A 6 -19.36 13.11 -9.92
C VAL A 6 -17.83 13.03 -9.91
N GLY A 7 -17.20 12.90 -11.10
CA GLY A 7 -15.75 12.87 -11.21
C GLY A 7 -15.08 14.12 -10.66
N ILE A 8 -15.62 15.31 -10.96
CA ILE A 8 -15.13 16.58 -10.43
C ILE A 8 -15.22 16.60 -8.90
N ALA A 9 -16.39 16.27 -8.34
CA ALA A 9 -16.57 16.24 -6.89
C ALA A 9 -15.61 15.27 -6.17
N VAL A 10 -15.25 14.14 -6.80
CA VAL A 10 -14.24 13.22 -6.26
C VAL A 10 -12.85 13.86 -6.26
N LEU A 11 -12.48 14.56 -7.34
CA LEU A 11 -11.19 15.24 -7.43
C LEU A 11 -11.08 16.38 -6.40
N ASP A 12 -12.15 17.16 -6.20
CA ASP A 12 -12.20 18.22 -5.19
C ASP A 12 -11.88 17.65 -3.80
N VAL A 13 -12.50 16.53 -3.41
CA VAL A 13 -12.21 15.86 -2.13
C VAL A 13 -10.77 15.34 -2.07
N VAL A 14 -10.24 14.76 -3.15
CA VAL A 14 -8.86 14.26 -3.19
C VAL A 14 -7.85 15.38 -2.92
N GLU A 15 -8.10 16.57 -3.46
CA GLU A 15 -7.26 17.75 -3.29
C GLU A 15 -7.44 18.41 -1.92
N GLU A 16 -8.68 18.74 -1.54
CA GLU A 16 -9.01 19.46 -0.29
C GLU A 16 -8.58 18.67 0.95
N GLU A 17 -8.81 17.37 0.98
CA GLU A 17 -8.40 16.50 2.09
C GLU A 17 -6.94 16.03 1.99
N LYS A 18 -6.21 16.43 0.94
CA LYS A 18 -4.82 16.04 0.68
C LYS A 18 -4.62 14.52 0.70
N LEU A 19 -5.53 13.78 0.06
CA LEU A 19 -5.58 12.32 0.16
C LEU A 19 -4.31 11.65 -0.38
N VAL A 20 -3.66 12.24 -1.39
CA VAL A 20 -2.38 11.74 -1.93
C VAL A 20 -1.26 11.79 -0.89
N ASP A 21 -1.12 12.91 -0.19
CA ASP A 21 -0.12 13.07 0.86
C ASP A 21 -0.45 12.18 2.05
N ARG A 22 -1.72 12.10 2.45
CA ARG A 22 -2.15 11.18 3.51
C ARG A 22 -1.84 9.73 3.17
N ALA A 23 -2.09 9.31 1.92
CA ALA A 23 -1.77 7.97 1.45
C ALA A 23 -0.25 7.71 1.47
N ARG A 24 0.58 8.70 1.15
CA ARG A 24 2.05 8.60 1.28
C ARG A 24 2.47 8.38 2.74
N HIS A 25 1.98 9.23 3.66
CA HIS A 25 2.36 9.16 5.08
C HIS A 25 1.84 7.89 5.77
N MET A 26 0.57 7.54 5.54
CA MET A 26 -0.02 6.34 6.12
C MET A 26 0.54 5.06 5.47
N GLY A 27 0.82 5.12 4.17
CA GLY A 27 1.52 4.05 3.45
C GLY A 27 2.89 3.74 4.05
N ALA A 28 3.70 4.77 4.33
CA ALA A 28 5.00 4.58 4.98
C ALA A 28 4.85 3.90 6.36
N LYS A 29 3.91 4.36 7.18
CA LYS A 29 3.62 3.74 8.49
C LYS A 29 3.23 2.27 8.38
N LEU A 30 2.36 1.95 7.41
CA LEU A 30 1.90 0.58 7.18
C LEU A 30 3.07 -0.29 6.67
N PHE A 31 3.83 0.20 5.70
CA PHE A 31 5.01 -0.50 5.17
C PHE A 31 6.01 -0.81 6.30
N ASP A 32 6.37 0.18 7.12
CA ASP A 32 7.29 -0.03 8.25
C ASP A 32 6.76 -1.07 9.25
N GLY A 33 5.45 -1.08 9.49
CA GLY A 33 4.78 -2.08 10.32
C GLY A 33 4.91 -3.49 9.75
N LEU A 34 4.63 -3.65 8.46
CA LEU A 34 4.75 -4.92 7.75
C LEU A 34 6.21 -5.39 7.66
N SER A 35 7.17 -4.48 7.45
CA SER A 35 8.61 -4.79 7.48
C SER A 35 9.06 -5.27 8.86
N ARG A 36 8.53 -4.71 9.95
CA ARG A 36 8.79 -5.23 11.31
C ARG A 36 8.19 -6.62 11.52
N LEU A 37 7.01 -6.90 10.96
CA LEU A 37 6.43 -8.24 11.00
C LEU A 37 7.30 -9.24 10.22
N LYS A 38 7.83 -8.84 9.05
CA LYS A 38 8.80 -9.63 8.27
C LYS A 38 10.05 -10.00 9.07
N GLN A 39 10.58 -9.08 9.88
CA GLN A 39 11.72 -9.37 10.76
C GLN A 39 11.37 -10.35 11.90
N ARG A 40 10.10 -10.44 12.29
CA ARG A 40 9.64 -11.24 13.44
C ARG A 40 9.14 -12.63 13.06
N TYR A 41 8.56 -12.78 11.88
CA TYR A 41 7.88 -13.99 11.45
C TYR A 41 8.43 -14.48 10.12
N GLU A 42 9.00 -15.69 10.11
CA GLU A 42 9.56 -16.31 8.91
C GLU A 42 8.51 -16.52 7.80
N CYS A 43 7.22 -16.62 8.14
CA CYS A 43 6.18 -16.80 7.13
C CYS A 43 5.90 -15.54 6.31
N VAL A 44 6.45 -14.37 6.67
CA VAL A 44 6.28 -13.13 5.90
C VAL A 44 7.48 -13.01 4.95
N GLY A 45 7.27 -13.34 3.68
CA GLY A 45 8.31 -13.39 2.66
C GLY A 45 8.66 -12.00 2.13
N ASP A 46 7.73 -11.34 1.43
CA ASP A 46 7.97 -10.04 0.79
C ASP A 46 6.91 -9.00 1.20
N VAL A 47 7.30 -7.74 1.21
CA VAL A 47 6.43 -6.58 1.45
C VAL A 47 6.72 -5.56 0.36
N ARG A 48 5.73 -5.27 -0.48
CA ARG A 48 5.89 -4.39 -1.66
C ARG A 48 4.70 -3.48 -1.87
N GLY A 49 4.90 -2.42 -2.64
CA GLY A 49 3.84 -1.49 -3.06
C GLY A 49 4.19 -0.03 -2.81
N ARG A 50 3.20 0.87 -2.98
CA ARG A 50 3.38 2.32 -2.84
C ARG A 50 2.13 2.99 -2.28
N GLY A 51 2.32 3.98 -1.40
CA GLY A 51 1.22 4.62 -0.69
C GLY A 51 0.43 3.58 0.09
N LEU A 52 -0.90 3.60 -0.04
CA LEU A 52 -1.79 2.64 0.63
C LEU A 52 -2.07 1.36 -0.18
N LEU A 53 -1.48 1.22 -1.36
CA LEU A 53 -1.53 -0.03 -2.12
C LEU A 53 -0.29 -0.86 -1.78
N LEU A 54 -0.40 -1.69 -0.74
CA LEU A 54 0.66 -2.57 -0.26
C LEU A 54 0.23 -4.03 -0.34
N GLY A 55 1.15 -4.90 -0.73
CA GLY A 55 1.00 -6.34 -0.77
C GLY A 55 2.01 -7.01 0.17
N VAL A 56 1.58 -8.10 0.79
CA VAL A 56 2.42 -8.96 1.62
C VAL A 56 2.38 -10.37 1.04
N GLU A 57 3.53 -10.97 0.81
CA GLU A 57 3.64 -12.36 0.43
C GLU A 57 3.82 -13.23 1.68
N ILE A 58 2.97 -14.24 1.82
CA ILE A 58 3.05 -15.24 2.88
C ILE A 58 3.65 -16.52 2.31
N VAL A 59 4.70 -17.02 2.93
CA VAL A 59 5.49 -18.19 2.50
C VAL A 59 5.51 -19.25 3.59
N LYS A 60 5.66 -20.52 3.18
CA LYS A 60 5.58 -21.67 4.09
C LYS A 60 6.90 -21.96 4.82
N ASP A 61 8.04 -21.65 4.18
CA ASP A 61 9.40 -22.02 4.66
C ASP A 61 10.38 -20.83 4.68
N GLY A 62 9.88 -19.60 4.82
CA GLY A 62 10.71 -18.38 4.88
C GLY A 62 11.52 -18.04 3.62
N LYS A 63 11.34 -18.78 2.52
CA LYS A 63 11.98 -18.48 1.24
C LYS A 63 11.13 -17.50 0.45
N GLU A 64 11.70 -16.32 0.23
CA GLU A 64 11.23 -15.39 -0.81
C GLU A 64 11.19 -16.15 -2.14
N ARG A 65 10.05 -16.07 -2.84
CA ARG A 65 9.98 -16.54 -4.23
C ARG A 65 10.49 -15.39 -5.09
N ASP A 66 11.63 -15.59 -5.73
CA ASP A 66 12.20 -14.63 -6.69
C ASP A 66 11.20 -14.46 -7.85
N HIS A 67 10.42 -13.38 -7.81
CA HIS A 67 9.47 -13.04 -8.86
C HIS A 67 10.18 -12.08 -9.83
N GLN A 68 11.14 -12.63 -10.59
CA GLN A 68 11.61 -11.97 -11.80
C GLN A 68 10.44 -11.95 -12.78
N LEU A 69 9.98 -10.74 -13.11
CA LEU A 69 9.09 -10.50 -14.25
C LEU A 69 9.87 -10.65 -15.56
#